data_AF-A0A822FZK2-F1
#
_entry.id   AF-A0A822FZK2-F1
#
_cell.length_a   1.000
_cell.length_b   1.000
_cell.length_c   1.000
_cell.angle_alpha   90.00
_cell.angle_beta   90.00
_cell.angle_gamma   90.00
#
_symmetry.space_group_name_H-M   'P 1'
#
loop_
_entity.id
_entity.type
_entity.pdbx_description
1 polymer ?
#
loop_
_entity_poly.entity_id
_entity_poly.type
_entity_poly.pdbx_seq_one_letter_code
_entity_poly.pdbx_strand_id
1 'polypeptide(L)'
;MLLHLQFLFPFTRACCVSKDSCEYLLSGKSGQGHALVIIIGGAREMYLTRNDTMILYLKTRKGFVRLALKHGASLVPVISFGENELYQRHA
;
A
#
# COMPACT_ATOMS: atom_id res chain seq x y z
N MET A 1 -1.17 -10.89 21.47
CA MET A 1 0.29 -10.73 21.33
C MET A 1 0.70 -10.67 19.86
N LEU A 2 0.10 -9.76 19.07
CA LEU A 2 0.46 -9.45 17.67
C LEU A 2 0.00 -8.01 17.31
N LEU A 3 0.18 -7.07 18.25
CA LEU A 3 0.01 -5.62 18.00
C LEU A 3 1.38 -4.89 17.91
N HIS A 4 2.48 -5.64 17.86
CA HIS A 4 3.83 -5.06 17.99
C HIS A 4 4.51 -4.70 16.65
N LEU A 5 3.87 -4.91 15.49
CA LEU A 5 4.48 -4.60 14.19
C LEU A 5 4.03 -3.27 13.56
N GLN A 6 3.17 -2.50 14.23
CA GLN A 6 2.76 -1.16 13.77
C GLN A 6 3.71 -0.04 14.20
N PHE A 7 4.75 -0.32 15.02
CA PHE A 7 5.60 0.72 15.60
C PHE A 7 7.03 0.82 15.02
N LEU A 8 7.38 0.03 14.00
CA LEU A 8 8.71 0.10 13.35
C LEU A 8 8.67 0.70 11.93
N PHE A 9 7.71 1.59 11.66
CA PHE A 9 7.83 2.53 10.56
C PHE A 9 7.61 3.91 11.18
N PRO A 10 8.57 4.84 11.14
CA PRO A 10 8.30 6.20 11.59
C PRO A 10 7.21 6.77 10.66
N PHE A 11 5.96 6.79 11.14
CA PHE A 11 4.78 7.35 10.47
C PHE A 11 4.86 8.89 10.31
N THR A 12 6.06 9.48 10.28
CA THR A 12 6.26 10.92 10.16
C THR A 12 6.06 11.43 8.74
N ARG A 13 5.92 10.55 7.74
CA ARG A 13 5.75 10.94 6.32
C ARG A 13 4.69 10.11 5.61
N ALA A 14 3.43 10.45 5.80
CA ALA A 14 2.35 10.05 4.90
C ALA A 14 2.18 11.09 3.79
N CYS A 15 2.08 10.65 2.55
CA CYS A 15 1.75 11.52 1.41
C CYS A 15 0.70 10.85 0.52
N CYS A 16 0.01 11.63 -0.29
CA CYS A 16 -0.83 11.08 -1.34
C CYS A 16 0.02 10.22 -2.30
N VAL A 17 -0.57 9.13 -2.80
CA VAL A 17 0.08 8.26 -3.80
C VAL A 17 -0.07 8.89 -5.19
N SER A 18 0.40 10.13 -5.33
CA SER A 18 0.51 10.78 -6.64
C SER A 18 1.76 10.28 -7.36
N LYS A 19 1.73 10.28 -8.69
CA LYS A 19 2.89 9.90 -9.50
C LYS A 19 4.10 10.75 -9.14
N ASP A 20 3.93 12.06 -9.04
CA ASP A 20 5.02 13.01 -8.79
C ASP A 20 5.64 12.82 -7.41
N SER A 21 4.82 12.54 -6.39
CA SER A 21 5.31 12.22 -5.04
C SER A 21 6.13 10.93 -5.03
N CYS A 22 5.65 9.89 -5.73
CA CYS A 22 6.39 8.63 -5.85
C CYS A 22 7.69 8.80 -6.63
N GLU A 23 7.67 9.53 -7.75
CA GLU A 23 8.87 9.80 -8.55
C GLU A 23 9.90 10.61 -7.74
N TYR A 24 9.46 11.60 -6.95
CA TYR A 24 10.35 12.36 -6.09
C TYR A 24 11.06 11.45 -5.08
N LEU A 25 10.32 10.62 -4.35
CA LEU A 25 10.88 9.70 -3.35
C LEU A 25 11.83 8.67 -3.96
N LEU A 26 11.50 8.15 -5.15
CA LEU A 26 12.29 7.16 -5.88
C LEU A 26 13.45 7.77 -6.70
N SER A 27 13.49 9.09 -6.88
CA SER A 27 14.53 9.76 -7.68
C SER A 27 15.88 9.88 -6.97
N GLY A 28 15.95 9.62 -5.66
CA GLY A 28 17.15 9.81 -4.86
C GLY A 28 17.52 11.28 -4.57
N LYS A 29 16.73 12.25 -5.07
CA LYS A 29 16.99 13.69 -4.89
C LYS A 29 16.93 14.15 -3.42
N SER A 30 16.17 13.45 -2.58
CA SER A 30 16.08 13.74 -1.14
C SER A 30 16.97 12.84 -0.27
N GLY A 31 17.92 12.11 -0.87
CA GLY A 31 18.75 11.09 -0.21
C GLY A 31 18.49 9.69 -0.73
N GLN A 32 19.31 8.73 -0.30
CA GLN A 32 19.18 7.31 -0.62
C GLN A 32 18.53 6.54 0.53
N GLY A 33 18.10 5.30 0.27
CA GLY A 33 17.55 4.41 1.30
C GLY A 33 16.07 4.62 1.62
N HIS A 34 15.31 5.29 0.74
CA HIS A 34 13.86 5.42 0.92
C HIS A 34 13.14 4.10 0.61
N ALA A 35 12.23 3.73 1.50
CA ALA A 35 11.24 2.68 1.27
C ALA A 35 9.86 3.34 1.05
N LEU A 36 9.20 2.99 -0.06
CA LEU A 36 7.86 3.46 -0.38
C LEU A 36 6.87 2.31 -0.19
N VAL A 37 5.91 2.49 0.72
CA VAL A 37 4.80 1.56 0.92
C VAL A 37 3.55 2.13 0.25
N ILE A 38 2.92 1.35 -0.63
CA ILE A 38 1.70 1.72 -1.31
C ILE A 38 0.59 0.76 -0.89
N ILE A 39 -0.44 1.29 -0.27
CA ILE A 39 -1.69 0.56 -0.06
C ILE A 39 -2.49 0.65 -1.36
N ILE A 40 -2.58 -0.47 -2.08
CA ILE A 40 -3.20 -0.51 -3.41
C ILE A 40 -4.73 -0.46 -3.31
N GLY A 41 -5.31 -0.81 -2.15
CA GLY A 41 -6.75 -0.79 -1.91
C GLY A 41 -7.35 0.63 -1.85
N GLY A 42 -8.67 0.72 -1.99
CA GLY A 42 -9.40 1.97 -1.82
C GLY A 42 -10.89 1.71 -1.59
N ALA A 43 -11.72 2.73 -1.84
CA ALA A 43 -13.16 2.66 -1.57
C ALA A 43 -13.88 1.47 -2.22
N ARG A 44 -13.42 0.97 -3.37
CA ARG A 44 -14.01 -0.19 -4.05
C ARG A 44 -13.80 -1.48 -3.26
N GLU A 45 -12.56 -1.78 -2.89
CA GLU A 45 -12.21 -2.93 -2.05
C GLU A 45 -12.93 -2.87 -0.71
N MET A 46 -12.99 -1.67 -0.12
CA MET A 46 -13.74 -1.43 1.11
C MET A 46 -15.23 -1.73 0.92
N TYR A 47 -15.88 -1.17 -0.12
CA TYR A 47 -17.33 -1.36 -0.34
C TYR A 47 -17.71 -2.82 -0.59
N LEU A 48 -16.87 -3.58 -1.29
CA LEU A 48 -17.13 -4.99 -1.64
C LEU A 48 -16.59 -5.98 -0.62
N THR A 49 -16.07 -5.50 0.51
CA THR A 49 -15.61 -6.33 1.63
C THR A 49 -16.75 -7.22 2.12
N ARG A 50 -16.45 -8.51 2.28
CA ARG A 50 -17.33 -9.56 2.82
C ARG A 50 -16.54 -10.39 3.81
N ASN A 51 -17.22 -10.91 4.82
CA ASN A 51 -16.60 -11.84 5.78
C ASN A 51 -15.97 -13.02 5.02
N ASP A 52 -14.81 -13.47 5.49
CA ASP A 52 -14.06 -14.61 4.98
C ASP A 52 -13.61 -14.47 3.51
N THR A 53 -13.76 -13.29 2.90
CA THR A 53 -13.42 -13.05 1.49
C THR A 53 -12.60 -11.78 1.31
N MET A 54 -11.40 -11.91 0.76
CA MET A 54 -10.58 -10.77 0.36
C MET A 54 -10.61 -10.56 -1.15
N ILE A 55 -11.14 -9.42 -1.59
CA ILE A 55 -11.22 -9.04 -3.01
C ILE A 55 -10.16 -7.98 -3.31
N LEU A 56 -9.24 -8.28 -4.23
CA LEU A 56 -8.16 -7.38 -4.63
C LEU A 56 -8.31 -6.91 -6.10
N TYR A 57 -8.41 -5.61 -6.35
CA TYR A 57 -8.46 -5.06 -7.73
C TYR A 57 -7.07 -4.66 -8.26
N LEU A 58 -6.17 -5.63 -8.41
CA LEU A 58 -4.80 -5.38 -8.87
C LEU A 58 -4.63 -5.36 -10.38
N LYS A 59 -5.48 -6.11 -11.13
CA LYS A 59 -5.29 -6.35 -12.57
C LYS A 59 -5.18 -5.06 -13.39
N THR A 60 -5.91 -4.01 -13.00
CA THR A 60 -5.92 -2.71 -13.68
C THR A 60 -5.00 -1.67 -13.01
N ARG A 61 -4.54 -1.90 -11.78
CA ARG A 61 -3.74 -0.95 -10.99
C ARG A 61 -2.24 -1.26 -11.10
N LYS A 62 -1.62 -0.96 -12.25
CA LYS A 62 -0.20 -1.27 -12.54
C LYS A 62 0.75 -0.07 -12.45
N GLY A 63 0.28 1.10 -12.02
CA GLY A 63 1.08 2.33 -12.00
C GLY A 63 2.35 2.24 -11.15
N PHE A 64 2.23 1.66 -9.96
CA PHE A 64 3.36 1.46 -9.05
C PHE A 64 4.42 0.50 -9.62
N VAL A 65 3.99 -0.51 -10.39
CA VAL A 65 4.92 -1.43 -11.07
C VAL A 65 5.73 -0.71 -12.13
N ARG A 66 5.07 0.15 -12.92
CA ARG A 66 5.75 0.98 -13.93
C ARG A 66 6.76 1.94 -13.30
N LEU A 67 6.42 2.53 -12.14
CA LEU A 67 7.32 3.38 -11.37
C LEU A 67 8.53 2.60 -10.84
N ALA A 68 8.31 1.43 -10.25
CA ALA A 68 9.39 0.59 -9.75
C ALA A 68 10.38 0.19 -10.86
N LEU A 69 9.87 -0.24 -12.03
CA LEU A 69 10.69 -0.55 -13.19
C LEU A 69 11.48 0.67 -13.69
N LYS A 70 10.85 1.85 -13.76
CA LYS A 70 11.51 3.10 -14.20
C LYS A 70 12.66 3.51 -13.29
N HIS A 71 12.55 3.25 -11.99
CA HIS A 71 13.52 3.67 -10.98
C HIS A 71 14.45 2.54 -10.51
N GLY A 72 14.31 1.32 -11.05
CA GLY A 72 15.07 0.16 -10.59
C GLY A 72 14.77 -0.27 -9.14
N ALA A 73 13.58 0.07 -8.63
CA ALA A 73 13.18 -0.28 -7.28
C ALA A 73 12.64 -1.71 -7.20
N SER A 74 12.98 -2.43 -6.12
CA SER A 74 12.44 -3.76 -5.86
C SER A 74 10.98 -3.68 -5.42
N LEU A 75 10.13 -4.56 -5.98
CA LEU A 75 8.75 -4.72 -5.53
C LEU A 75 8.66 -5.87 -4.55
N VAL A 76 8.24 -5.57 -3.32
CA VAL A 76 7.98 -6.57 -2.29
C VAL A 76 6.47 -6.63 -2.07
N PRO A 77 5.77 -7.70 -2.49
CA PRO A 77 4.35 -7.85 -2.24
C PRO A 77 4.12 -8.18 -0.76
N VAL A 78 3.19 -7.46 -0.13
CA VAL A 78 2.77 -7.69 1.26
C VAL A 78 1.24 -7.82 1.27
N ILE A 79 0.72 -8.81 1.98
CA ILE A 79 -0.71 -9.04 2.18
C ILE A 79 -0.98 -9.23 3.67
N SER A 80 -2.04 -8.58 4.18
CA SER A 80 -2.54 -8.72 5.55
C SER A 80 -3.93 -9.33 5.49
N PHE A 81 -4.19 -10.36 6.31
CA PHE A 81 -5.50 -11.04 6.41
C PHE A 81 -6.17 -10.70 7.75
N GLY A 82 -7.49 -10.86 7.84
CA GLY A 82 -8.25 -10.58 9.07
C GLY A 82 -8.86 -9.17 9.13
N GLU A 83 -8.52 -8.29 8.18
CA GLU A 83 -9.00 -6.89 8.14
C GLU A 83 -10.52 -6.79 7.92
N ASN A 84 -11.09 -7.74 7.16
CA ASN A 84 -12.50 -7.72 6.79
C ASN A 84 -13.42 -8.13 7.94
N GLU A 85 -12.86 -8.89 8.88
CA GLU A 85 -13.55 -9.43 10.06
C GLU A 85 -13.56 -8.43 11.23
N LEU A 86 -12.79 -7.34 11.13
CA LEU A 86 -12.72 -6.30 12.18
C LEU A 86 -14.01 -5.48 12.30
N TYR A 87 -14.76 -5.33 11.22
CA TYR A 87 -15.95 -4.49 11.18
C TYR A 87 -17.15 -5.25 10.61
N GLN A 88 -18.13 -5.53 11.47
CA GLN A 88 -19.45 -5.97 11.01
C GLN A 88 -20.16 -4.83 10.31
N ARG A 89 -20.34 -4.95 8.99
CA ARG A 89 -21.27 -4.08 8.26
C ARG A 89 -22.67 -4.65 8.39
N HIS A 90 -23.56 -3.89 9.02
CA HIS A 90 -24.99 -4.10 8.85
C HIS A 90 -25.33 -3.66 7.42
N ALA A 91 -25.77 -4.62 6.61
CA ALA A 91 -26.28 -4.38 5.26
C ALA A 91 -27.69 -3.78 5.32
#